data_AF-A0A0M3ISD5-F1
#
_entry.id   AF-A0A0M3ISD5-F1
#
_cell.length_a   1.000
_cell.length_b   1.000
_cell.length_c   1.000
_cell.angle_alpha   90.00
_cell.angle_beta   90.00
_cell.angle_gamma   90.00
#
_symmetry.space_group_name_H-M   'P 1'
#
loop_
_entity.id
_entity.type
_entity.pdbx_description
1 polymer ?
#
loop_
_entity_poly.entity_id
_entity_poly.type
_entity_poly.pdbx_seq_one_letter_code
_entity_poly.pdbx_strand_id
1 'polypeptide(L)'
;LLCSFLSVISTWPGRYAVEEIISDTPDGFWELLKDDLTNTADTKIVPETRNKVLAFCRPLYAKMLESAVEKLVFLPHNEFASSYDQEQQANFDSYRRERSEASMQAFVIVGRETLTFLNHRLQDAIATKHCCRTEAVLLLFERVADYLTEVDASAIETVVQLCAEIPSWKLSNGQDESRLGITLMRLLYSLSHVVLTSNQVARLGGMCIEMALSWLDNPNVGAEALNTLEHYAEDRSPDLNALWNPPYDPLVVGISRSEAGFLAAKIRDCPFAEGIYAIAWYVDAFAVRISFVLEYLNVNASTTSHKKGEC
;
A
#
# COMPACT_ATOMS: atom_id res chain seq x y z
N LEU A 1 -15.64 -21.32 26.44
CA LEU A 1 -15.57 -22.63 25.73
C LEU A 1 -15.83 -22.46 24.24
N LEU A 2 -16.96 -21.90 23.80
CA LEU A 2 -17.25 -21.70 22.37
C LEU A 2 -16.23 -20.81 21.65
N CYS A 3 -15.98 -19.57 22.10
CA CYS A 3 -15.01 -18.69 21.44
C CYS A 3 -13.60 -19.28 21.40
N SER A 4 -13.22 -20.04 22.45
CA SER A 4 -11.94 -20.74 22.51
C SER A 4 -11.86 -21.86 21.46
N PHE A 5 -12.93 -22.63 21.29
CA PHE A 5 -13.03 -23.67 20.26
C PHE A 5 -12.98 -23.07 18.85
N LEU A 6 -13.75 -22.01 18.59
CA LEU A 6 -13.73 -21.32 17.30
C LEU A 6 -12.38 -20.68 17.02
N SER A 7 -11.68 -20.19 18.04
CA SER A 7 -10.33 -19.64 17.89
C SER A 7 -9.33 -20.73 17.47
N VAL A 8 -9.48 -21.96 17.97
CA VAL A 8 -8.66 -23.10 17.51
C VAL A 8 -8.90 -23.41 16.03
N ILE A 9 -10.15 -23.33 15.57
CA ILE A 9 -10.48 -23.52 14.14
C ILE A 9 -9.88 -22.38 13.31
N SER A 10 -10.04 -21.12 13.71
CA SER A 10 -9.46 -19.98 13.00
C SER A 10 -7.93 -20.07 12.91
N THR A 11 -7.27 -20.59 13.95
CA THR A 11 -5.81 -20.77 13.96
C THR A 11 -5.39 -22.20 13.59
N TRP A 12 -6.19 -22.91 12.78
CA TRP A 12 -5.86 -24.29 12.41
C TRP A 12 -4.51 -24.35 11.69
N PRO A 13 -3.61 -25.29 12.03
CA PRO A 13 -2.31 -25.38 11.38
C PRO A 13 -2.44 -25.78 9.92
N GLY A 14 -1.52 -25.25 9.10
CA GLY A 14 -1.40 -25.59 7.68
C GLY A 14 -1.86 -24.48 6.73
N ARG A 15 -1.60 -24.70 5.45
CA ARG A 15 -1.92 -23.79 4.35
C ARG A 15 -3.31 -24.04 3.78
N TYR A 16 -4.10 -22.98 3.74
CA TYR A 16 -5.35 -22.96 2.98
C TYR A 16 -5.06 -22.88 1.47
N ALA A 17 -5.74 -23.55 0.54
CA ALA A 17 -6.79 -24.57 0.69
C ALA A 17 -6.24 -26.01 0.52
N VAL A 18 -4.93 -26.21 0.72
CA VAL A 18 -4.23 -27.46 0.36
C VAL A 18 -4.13 -28.41 1.55
N GLU A 19 -3.67 -27.90 2.69
CA GLU A 19 -3.46 -28.68 3.91
C GLU A 19 -4.68 -28.61 4.84
N GLU A 20 -5.47 -27.54 4.74
CA GLU A 20 -6.68 -27.32 5.51
C GLU A 20 -7.69 -26.44 4.77
N ILE A 21 -8.97 -26.59 5.09
CA ILE A 21 -10.10 -25.85 4.46
C ILE A 21 -11.14 -25.37 5.48
N ILE A 22 -10.77 -25.24 6.75
CA ILE A 22 -11.74 -25.03 7.84
C ILE A 22 -11.55 -23.71 8.57
N SER A 23 -10.41 -23.03 8.36
CA SER A 23 -10.07 -21.91 9.21
C SER A 23 -10.88 -20.64 8.96
N ASP A 24 -11.51 -20.51 7.80
CA ASP A 24 -12.49 -19.48 7.45
C ASP A 24 -13.88 -19.71 8.04
N THR A 25 -14.21 -20.96 8.40
CA THR A 25 -15.55 -21.34 8.88
C THR A 25 -16.06 -20.45 10.02
N PRO A 26 -15.24 -20.00 11.00
CA PRO A 26 -15.70 -19.14 12.08
C PRO A 26 -15.79 -17.64 11.75
N ASP A 27 -15.42 -17.18 10.56
CA ASP A 27 -15.19 -15.75 10.29
C ASP A 27 -16.47 -14.93 10.42
N GLY A 28 -17.60 -15.46 9.96
CA GLY A 28 -18.92 -14.84 10.17
C GLY A 28 -19.31 -14.74 11.65
N PHE A 29 -18.88 -15.68 12.50
CA PHE A 29 -19.11 -15.57 13.94
C PHE A 29 -18.29 -14.42 14.56
N TRP A 30 -17.02 -14.28 14.16
CA TRP A 30 -16.15 -13.25 14.70
C TRP A 30 -16.57 -11.84 14.28
N GLU A 31 -17.10 -11.70 13.07
CA GLU A 31 -17.66 -10.43 12.61
C GLU A 31 -18.89 -10.02 13.44
N LEU A 32 -19.86 -10.94 13.59
CA LEU A 32 -21.07 -10.69 14.37
C LEU A 32 -20.74 -10.41 15.85
N LEU A 33 -19.81 -11.16 16.44
CA LEU A 33 -19.40 -10.96 17.83
C LEU A 33 -18.75 -9.59 18.02
N LYS A 34 -17.91 -9.15 17.07
CA LYS A 34 -17.31 -7.81 17.11
C LYS A 34 -18.42 -6.76 17.11
N ASP A 35 -19.34 -6.83 16.15
CA ASP A 35 -20.43 -5.87 16.01
C ASP A 35 -21.30 -5.78 17.26
N ASP A 36 -21.70 -6.92 17.84
CA ASP A 36 -22.50 -6.97 19.08
C ASP A 36 -21.76 -6.36 20.28
N LEU A 37 -20.44 -6.56 20.35
CA LEU A 37 -19.63 -6.03 21.45
C LEU A 37 -19.33 -4.53 21.32
N THR A 38 -19.24 -4.00 20.10
CA THR A 38 -18.93 -2.59 19.87
C THR A 38 -20.14 -1.71 19.60
N ASN A 39 -21.31 -2.29 19.34
CA ASN A 39 -22.55 -1.53 19.18
C ASN A 39 -23.01 -0.94 20.52
N THR A 40 -22.69 0.33 20.74
CA THR A 40 -23.06 1.05 21.96
C THR A 40 -24.54 1.42 22.05
N ALA A 41 -25.27 1.37 20.94
CA ALA A 41 -26.71 1.62 20.92
C ALA A 41 -27.52 0.42 21.46
N ASP A 42 -26.91 -0.78 21.51
CA ASP A 42 -27.54 -1.92 22.13
C ASP A 42 -27.51 -1.79 23.67
N THR A 43 -28.68 -1.53 24.23
CA THR A 43 -28.93 -1.37 25.67
C THR A 43 -29.16 -2.70 26.38
N LYS A 44 -29.21 -3.82 25.65
CA LYS A 44 -29.43 -5.16 26.22
C LYS A 44 -28.24 -5.67 27.03
N ILE A 45 -27.03 -5.22 26.71
CA ILE A 45 -25.80 -5.60 27.41
C ILE A 45 -25.36 -4.46 28.31
N VAL A 46 -25.41 -4.69 29.62
CA VAL A 46 -24.95 -3.74 30.63
C VAL A 46 -23.44 -3.47 30.41
N PRO A 47 -22.96 -2.21 30.46
CA PRO A 47 -21.58 -1.84 30.12
C PRO A 47 -20.50 -2.66 30.83
N GLU A 48 -20.68 -3.00 32.11
CA GLU A 48 -19.71 -3.81 32.86
C GLU A 48 -19.58 -5.23 32.31
N THR A 49 -20.69 -5.84 31.87
CA THR A 49 -20.69 -7.15 31.23
C THR A 49 -20.00 -7.08 29.87
N ARG A 50 -20.31 -6.06 29.06
CA ARG A 50 -19.64 -5.82 27.77
C ARG A 50 -18.13 -5.73 27.96
N ASN A 51 -17.67 -4.92 28.91
CA ASN A 51 -16.24 -4.74 29.18
C ASN A 51 -15.55 -6.03 29.62
N LYS A 52 -16.21 -6.88 30.42
CA LYS A 52 -15.68 -8.20 30.79
C LYS A 52 -15.55 -9.13 29.59
N VAL A 53 -16.55 -9.15 28.70
CA VAL A 53 -16.52 -9.98 27.50
C VAL A 53 -15.46 -9.46 26.52
N LEU A 54 -15.36 -8.15 26.32
CA LEU A 54 -14.29 -7.54 25.52
C LEU A 54 -12.91 -7.92 26.05
N ALA A 55 -12.68 -7.83 27.36
CA ALA A 55 -11.41 -8.24 27.97
C ALA A 55 -11.08 -9.72 27.72
N PHE A 56 -12.08 -10.60 27.73
CA PHE A 56 -11.91 -12.01 27.39
C PHE A 56 -11.63 -12.23 25.89
N CYS A 57 -12.28 -11.47 25.01
CA CYS A 57 -12.19 -11.64 23.56
C CYS A 57 -10.91 -11.02 22.96
N ARG A 58 -10.36 -9.95 23.53
CA ARG A 58 -9.12 -9.29 23.05
C ARG A 58 -7.99 -10.26 22.68
N PRO A 59 -7.54 -11.17 23.57
CA PRO A 59 -6.47 -12.10 23.21
C PRO A 59 -6.87 -13.07 22.09
N LEU A 60 -8.16 -13.34 21.89
CA LEU A 60 -8.64 -14.21 20.79
C LEU A 60 -8.53 -13.48 19.44
N TYR A 61 -8.98 -12.22 19.36
CA TYR A 61 -8.83 -11.41 18.14
C TYR A 61 -7.37 -11.13 17.80
N ALA A 62 -6.53 -10.86 18.80
CA ALA A 62 -5.08 -10.71 18.59
C ALA A 62 -4.46 -12.00 18.01
N LYS A 63 -4.82 -13.17 18.55
CA LYS A 63 -4.33 -14.46 18.06
C LYS A 63 -4.82 -14.77 16.63
N MET A 64 -6.04 -14.36 16.28
CA MET A 64 -6.55 -14.52 14.91
C MET A 64 -5.80 -13.65 13.92
N LEU A 65 -5.51 -12.39 14.29
CA LEU A 65 -4.67 -11.52 13.47
C LEU A 65 -3.26 -12.11 13.29
N GLU A 66 -2.67 -12.64 14.36
CA GLU A 66 -1.37 -13.31 14.29
C GLU A 66 -1.39 -14.49 13.33
N SER A 67 -2.43 -15.31 13.39
CA SER A 67 -2.63 -16.41 12.44
C SER A 67 -2.88 -15.92 11.02
N ALA A 68 -3.60 -14.82 10.83
CA ALA A 68 -3.90 -14.27 9.51
C ALA A 68 -2.61 -13.84 8.79
N VAL A 69 -1.65 -13.23 9.51
CA VAL A 69 -0.35 -12.85 8.92
C VAL A 69 0.33 -14.04 8.26
N GLU A 70 0.33 -15.22 8.90
CA GLU A 70 0.97 -16.42 8.33
C GLU A 70 0.13 -17.05 7.21
N LYS A 71 -1.19 -17.12 7.40
CA LYS A 71 -2.09 -17.80 6.45
C LYS A 71 -2.28 -17.05 5.14
N LEU A 72 -2.11 -15.73 5.16
CA LEU A 72 -2.26 -14.87 3.97
C LEU A 72 -0.99 -14.81 3.12
N VAL A 73 0.14 -15.36 3.59
CA VAL A 73 1.41 -15.37 2.84
C VAL A 73 1.33 -16.35 1.68
N PHE A 74 1.39 -15.82 0.47
CA PHE A 74 1.61 -16.62 -0.73
C PHE A 74 2.93 -17.41 -0.65
N LEU A 75 2.90 -18.63 -1.17
CA LEU A 75 4.14 -19.27 -1.63
C LEU A 75 4.76 -18.43 -2.76
N PRO A 76 6.09 -18.46 -2.95
CA PRO A 76 6.71 -17.87 -4.14
C PRO A 76 6.01 -18.35 -5.41
N HIS A 77 5.81 -17.48 -6.39
CA HIS A 77 4.91 -17.69 -7.53
C HIS A 77 5.05 -19.07 -8.20
N ASN A 78 6.29 -19.50 -8.48
CA ASN A 78 6.55 -20.79 -9.13
C ASN A 78 6.13 -21.98 -8.25
N GLU A 79 6.37 -21.88 -6.94
CA GLU A 79 5.97 -22.90 -5.97
C GLU A 79 4.46 -22.91 -5.80
N PHE A 80 3.83 -21.75 -5.73
CA PHE A 80 2.36 -21.61 -5.66
C PHE A 80 1.68 -22.24 -6.88
N ALA A 81 2.14 -21.91 -8.08
CA ALA A 81 1.59 -22.44 -9.33
C ALA A 81 1.77 -23.96 -9.47
N SER A 82 2.83 -24.52 -8.89
CA SER A 82 3.07 -25.98 -8.91
C SER A 82 2.36 -26.75 -7.80
N SER A 83 2.07 -26.10 -6.67
CA SER A 83 1.53 -26.76 -5.47
C SER A 83 0.01 -26.64 -5.34
N TYR A 84 -0.60 -25.67 -6.03
CA TYR A 84 -2.04 -25.42 -6.02
C TYR A 84 -2.63 -25.65 -7.40
N ASP A 85 -3.69 -26.44 -7.48
CA ASP A 85 -4.52 -26.49 -8.69
C ASP A 85 -5.35 -25.20 -8.85
N GLN A 86 -6.02 -25.04 -10.00
CA GLN A 86 -6.76 -23.81 -10.31
C GLN A 86 -7.91 -23.53 -9.33
N GLU A 87 -8.58 -24.56 -8.83
CA GLU A 87 -9.67 -24.41 -7.85
C GLU A 87 -9.10 -23.98 -6.49
N GLN A 88 -8.01 -24.59 -6.05
CA GLN A 88 -7.31 -24.25 -4.83
C GLN A 88 -6.75 -22.82 -4.86
N GLN A 89 -6.22 -22.38 -6.02
CA GLN A 89 -5.77 -20.99 -6.19
C GLN A 89 -6.95 -20.00 -6.03
N ALA A 90 -8.08 -20.28 -6.68
CA ALA A 90 -9.27 -19.44 -6.57
C ALA A 90 -9.84 -19.42 -5.14
N ASN A 91 -9.84 -20.58 -4.47
CA ASN A 91 -10.26 -20.69 -3.07
C ASN A 91 -9.31 -19.90 -2.16
N PHE A 92 -8.00 -19.97 -2.38
CA PHE A 92 -7.03 -19.18 -1.62
C PHE A 92 -7.25 -17.68 -1.83
N ASP A 93 -7.48 -17.23 -3.07
CA ASP A 93 -7.77 -15.82 -3.34
C ASP A 93 -9.04 -15.34 -2.62
N SER A 94 -10.10 -16.17 -2.58
CA SER A 94 -11.31 -15.84 -1.80
C SER A 94 -11.05 -15.79 -0.31
N TYR A 95 -10.33 -16.79 0.20
CA TYR A 95 -9.89 -16.84 1.58
C TYR A 95 -9.10 -15.59 1.96
N ARG A 96 -8.18 -15.12 1.11
CA ARG A 96 -7.41 -13.90 1.40
C ARG A 96 -8.28 -12.67 1.54
N ARG A 97 -9.28 -12.51 0.67
CA ARG A 97 -10.23 -11.38 0.75
C ARG A 97 -10.94 -11.37 2.09
N GLU A 98 -11.55 -12.48 2.48
CA GLU A 98 -12.32 -12.59 3.72
C GLU A 98 -11.43 -12.53 4.96
N ARG A 99 -10.35 -13.31 4.98
CA ARG A 99 -9.47 -13.40 6.15
C ARG A 99 -8.71 -12.11 6.42
N SER A 100 -8.54 -11.23 5.44
CA SER A 100 -7.93 -9.91 5.65
C SER A 100 -8.71 -9.05 6.65
N GLU A 101 -10.03 -9.27 6.81
CA GLU A 101 -10.88 -8.58 7.79
C GLU A 101 -10.47 -8.82 9.24
N ALA A 102 -9.68 -9.87 9.51
CA ALA A 102 -9.14 -10.13 10.85
C ALA A 102 -8.35 -8.92 11.41
N SER A 103 -7.72 -8.12 10.55
CA SER A 103 -7.04 -6.88 10.93
C SER A 103 -8.01 -5.79 11.40
N MET A 104 -9.09 -5.55 10.65
CA MET A 104 -10.15 -4.61 11.02
C MET A 104 -10.82 -5.04 12.32
N GLN A 105 -11.16 -6.32 12.44
CA GLN A 105 -11.75 -6.88 13.65
C GLN A 105 -10.83 -6.72 14.87
N ALA A 106 -9.54 -7.00 14.72
CA ALA A 106 -8.56 -6.79 15.78
C ALA A 106 -8.40 -5.30 16.11
N PHE A 107 -8.37 -4.41 15.12
CA PHE A 107 -8.26 -2.97 15.36
C PHE A 107 -9.44 -2.45 16.19
N VAL A 108 -10.66 -2.91 15.91
CA VAL A 108 -11.87 -2.53 16.65
C VAL A 108 -11.87 -3.07 18.09
N ILE A 109 -11.43 -4.32 18.32
CA ILE A 109 -11.53 -4.98 19.64
C ILE A 109 -10.29 -4.80 20.51
N VAL A 110 -9.11 -4.96 19.91
CA VAL A 110 -7.79 -4.87 20.54
C VAL A 110 -7.30 -3.43 20.56
N GLY A 111 -7.68 -2.62 19.57
CA GLY A 111 -7.26 -1.21 19.48
C GLY A 111 -5.88 -1.06 18.84
N ARG A 112 -5.16 -0.01 19.26
CA ARG A 112 -3.87 0.42 18.67
C ARG A 112 -2.74 -0.60 18.80
N GLU A 113 -2.84 -1.54 19.74
CA GLU A 113 -1.90 -2.67 19.82
C GLU A 113 -1.88 -3.48 18.50
N THR A 114 -2.98 -3.47 17.73
CA THR A 114 -3.04 -4.03 16.37
C THR A 114 -2.02 -3.37 15.44
N LEU A 115 -1.93 -2.04 15.45
CA LEU A 115 -0.99 -1.30 14.60
C LEU A 115 0.45 -1.52 15.05
N THR A 116 0.67 -1.59 16.37
CA THR A 116 1.98 -1.96 16.93
C THR A 116 2.38 -3.35 16.45
N PHE A 117 1.49 -4.33 16.54
CA PHE A 117 1.75 -5.70 16.07
C PHE A 117 2.08 -5.73 14.57
N LEU A 118 1.25 -5.12 13.72
CA LEU A 118 1.46 -5.10 12.28
C LEU A 118 2.77 -4.40 11.89
N ASN A 119 3.14 -3.31 12.55
CA ASN A 119 4.43 -2.64 12.32
C ASN A 119 5.62 -3.55 12.64
N HIS A 120 5.59 -4.28 13.76
CA HIS A 120 6.65 -5.25 14.07
C HIS A 120 6.73 -6.37 13.01
N ARG A 121 5.57 -6.92 12.60
CA ARG A 121 5.53 -7.96 11.56
C ARG A 121 6.05 -7.45 10.21
N LEU A 122 5.77 -6.19 9.88
CA LEU A 122 6.27 -5.55 8.66
C LEU A 122 7.78 -5.35 8.73
N GLN A 123 8.28 -4.85 9.87
CA GLN A 123 9.71 -4.66 10.11
C GLN A 123 10.48 -5.98 9.94
N ASP A 124 9.99 -7.09 10.50
CA ASP A 124 10.60 -8.40 10.35
C ASP A 124 10.62 -8.88 8.89
N ALA A 125 9.51 -8.66 8.17
CA ALA A 125 9.39 -9.03 6.76
C ALA A 125 10.34 -8.21 5.87
N ILE A 126 10.51 -6.92 6.17
CA ILE A 126 11.38 -6.00 5.44
C ILE A 126 12.85 -6.28 5.71
N ALA A 127 13.23 -6.53 6.97
CA ALA A 127 14.59 -6.89 7.34
C ALA A 127 15.09 -8.15 6.61
N THR A 128 14.18 -9.08 6.33
CA THR A 128 14.46 -10.32 5.58
C THR A 128 14.21 -10.20 4.07
N LYS A 129 13.74 -9.04 3.59
CA LYS A 129 13.34 -8.79 2.20
C LYS A 129 12.35 -9.84 1.65
N HIS A 130 11.48 -10.33 2.52
CA HIS A 130 10.55 -11.40 2.18
C HIS A 130 9.31 -10.84 1.47
N CYS A 131 9.33 -10.82 0.13
CA CYS A 131 8.29 -10.19 -0.72
C CYS A 131 6.86 -10.62 -0.36
N CYS A 132 6.54 -11.92 -0.38
CA CYS A 132 5.17 -12.40 -0.11
C CYS A 132 4.68 -12.11 1.32
N ARG A 133 5.57 -12.15 2.31
CA ARG A 133 5.21 -11.86 3.70
C ARG A 133 5.02 -10.35 3.92
N THR A 134 5.88 -9.54 3.30
CA THR A 134 5.72 -8.08 3.29
C THR A 134 4.36 -7.73 2.71
N GLU A 135 4.02 -8.26 1.54
CA GLU A 135 2.74 -8.03 0.90
C GLU A 135 1.55 -8.48 1.77
N ALA A 136 1.60 -9.65 2.40
CA ALA A 136 0.53 -10.11 3.29
C ALA A 136 0.32 -9.19 4.51
N VAL A 137 1.40 -8.62 5.08
CA VAL A 137 1.29 -7.66 6.18
C VAL A 137 0.74 -6.32 5.68
N LEU A 138 1.16 -5.86 4.50
CA LEU A 138 0.62 -4.65 3.89
C LEU A 138 -0.88 -4.78 3.56
N LEU A 139 -1.32 -5.95 3.10
CA LEU A 139 -2.73 -6.25 2.87
C LEU A 139 -3.56 -6.10 4.17
N LEU A 140 -3.03 -6.57 5.30
CA LEU A 140 -3.67 -6.40 6.60
C LEU A 140 -3.66 -4.93 7.08
N PHE A 141 -2.62 -4.16 6.76
CA PHE A 141 -2.59 -2.72 7.02
C PHE A 141 -3.60 -1.97 6.15
N GLU A 142 -3.72 -2.31 4.87
CA GLU A 142 -4.64 -1.69 3.92
C GLU A 142 -6.08 -1.73 4.46
N ARG A 143 -6.50 -2.87 5.03
CA ARG A 143 -7.85 -3.03 5.60
C ARG A 143 -8.18 -2.04 6.73
N VAL A 144 -7.18 -1.56 7.48
CA VAL A 144 -7.39 -0.60 8.57
C VAL A 144 -7.06 0.83 8.19
N ALA A 145 -6.37 1.05 7.06
CA ALA A 145 -5.80 2.33 6.68
C ALA A 145 -6.83 3.47 6.61
N ASP A 146 -7.99 3.24 5.97
CA ASP A 146 -9.05 4.24 5.83
C ASP A 146 -9.64 4.71 7.18
N TYR A 147 -9.44 3.96 8.25
CA TYR A 147 -9.98 4.24 9.59
C TYR A 147 -8.95 4.90 10.51
N LEU A 148 -7.71 5.05 10.04
CA LEU A 148 -6.67 5.70 10.81
C LEU A 148 -6.88 7.20 10.85
N THR A 149 -6.49 7.78 11.98
CA THR A 149 -6.64 9.21 12.26
C THR A 149 -5.31 9.82 12.68
N GLU A 150 -5.28 11.13 12.92
CA GLU A 150 -4.11 11.85 13.44
C GLU A 150 -3.59 11.26 14.76
N VAL A 151 -4.45 10.63 15.56
CA VAL A 151 -4.05 9.96 16.82
C VAL A 151 -3.12 8.77 16.55
N ASP A 152 -3.19 8.20 15.35
CA ASP A 152 -2.43 7.03 14.91
C ASP A 152 -1.15 7.42 14.14
N ALA A 153 -0.79 8.71 14.13
CA ALA A 153 0.32 9.27 13.35
C ALA A 153 1.66 8.52 13.54
N SER A 154 1.97 8.09 14.77
CA SER A 154 3.21 7.33 15.03
C SER A 154 3.26 5.98 14.30
N ALA A 155 2.12 5.28 14.22
CA ALA A 155 2.01 4.02 13.51
C ALA A 155 2.08 4.23 12.00
N ILE A 156 1.42 5.29 11.49
CA ILE A 156 1.44 5.70 10.08
C ILE A 156 2.86 6.07 9.64
N GLU A 157 3.55 6.87 10.45
CA GLU A 157 4.95 7.24 10.20
C GLU A 157 5.85 6.00 10.10
N THR A 158 5.66 5.05 11.01
CA THR A 158 6.45 3.81 11.04
C THR A 158 6.21 2.98 9.78
N VAL A 159 4.96 2.75 9.37
CA VAL A 159 4.66 1.94 8.17
C VAL A 159 5.19 2.61 6.90
N VAL A 160 5.06 3.94 6.77
CA VAL A 160 5.58 4.68 5.60
C VAL A 160 7.12 4.61 5.55
N GLN A 161 7.79 4.77 6.71
CA GLN A 161 9.26 4.66 6.79
C GLN A 161 9.76 3.27 6.44
N LEU A 162 9.10 2.24 6.96
CA LEU A 162 9.40 0.85 6.64
C LEU A 162 9.24 0.59 5.14
N CYS A 163 8.10 0.96 4.55
CA CYS A 163 7.83 0.78 3.13
C CYS A 163 8.84 1.50 2.21
N ALA A 164 9.40 2.63 2.65
CA ALA A 164 10.40 3.38 1.88
C ALA A 164 11.71 2.60 1.66
N GLU A 165 11.93 1.50 2.37
CA GLU A 165 13.05 0.59 2.10
C GLU A 165 12.83 -0.31 0.88
N ILE A 166 11.57 -0.59 0.50
CA ILE A 166 11.22 -1.55 -0.56
C ILE A 166 11.85 -1.19 -1.91
N PRO A 167 11.84 0.08 -2.38
CA PRO A 167 12.49 0.46 -3.64
C PRO A 167 13.98 0.11 -3.70
N SER A 168 14.66 0.03 -2.57
CA SER A 168 16.09 -0.33 -2.50
C SER A 168 16.37 -1.82 -2.76
N TRP A 169 15.33 -2.67 -2.77
CA TRP A 169 15.48 -4.12 -2.92
C TRP A 169 15.87 -4.56 -4.33
N LYS A 170 15.79 -3.65 -5.32
CA LYS A 170 16.06 -3.94 -6.74
C LYS A 170 15.22 -5.13 -7.25
N LEU A 171 13.93 -5.03 -6.97
CA LEU A 171 12.93 -6.04 -7.32
C LEU A 171 12.86 -6.26 -8.83
N SER A 172 12.55 -7.50 -9.21
CA SER A 172 12.25 -7.84 -10.60
C SER A 172 10.81 -7.45 -10.95
N ASN A 173 10.42 -7.58 -12.22
CA ASN A 173 9.02 -7.43 -12.65
C ASN A 173 8.27 -8.78 -12.58
N GLY A 174 8.65 -9.65 -11.64
CA GLY A 174 7.99 -10.93 -11.38
C GLY A 174 6.62 -10.76 -10.72
N GLN A 175 5.85 -11.84 -10.69
CA GLN A 175 4.48 -11.81 -10.18
C GLN A 175 4.41 -11.48 -8.68
N ASP A 176 5.37 -11.95 -7.87
CA ASP A 176 5.39 -11.69 -6.44
C ASP A 176 5.71 -10.21 -6.14
N GLU A 177 6.67 -9.65 -6.87
CA GLU A 177 7.08 -8.25 -6.77
C GLU A 177 5.98 -7.31 -7.27
N SER A 178 5.36 -7.63 -8.41
CA SER A 178 4.21 -6.86 -8.90
C SER A 178 3.04 -6.90 -7.93
N ARG A 179 2.75 -8.05 -7.30
CA ARG A 179 1.72 -8.15 -6.26
C ARG A 179 2.05 -7.26 -5.05
N LEU A 180 3.30 -7.29 -4.58
CA LEU A 180 3.76 -6.40 -3.51
C LEU A 180 3.57 -4.93 -3.89
N GLY A 181 3.97 -4.55 -5.11
CA GLY A 181 3.82 -3.20 -5.63
C GLY A 181 2.36 -2.74 -5.64
N ILE A 182 1.44 -3.57 -6.16
CA ILE A 182 0.00 -3.27 -6.19
C ILE A 182 -0.54 -3.03 -4.78
N THR A 183 -0.27 -3.94 -3.84
CA THR A 183 -0.74 -3.81 -2.45
C THR A 183 -0.14 -2.58 -1.76
N LEU A 184 1.14 -2.28 -2.02
CA LEU A 184 1.77 -1.06 -1.51
C LEU A 184 1.07 0.19 -2.05
N MET A 185 0.81 0.28 -3.36
CA MET A 185 0.12 1.42 -3.95
C MET A 185 -1.27 1.63 -3.35
N ARG A 186 -2.04 0.55 -3.15
CA ARG A 186 -3.35 0.62 -2.48
C ARG A 186 -3.24 1.11 -1.05
N LEU A 187 -2.27 0.63 -0.28
CA LEU A 187 -2.02 1.12 1.07
C LEU A 187 -1.67 2.62 1.07
N LEU A 188 -0.76 3.06 0.18
CA LEU A 188 -0.38 4.47 0.10
C LEU A 188 -1.59 5.33 -0.27
N TYR A 189 -2.42 4.87 -1.19
CA TYR A 189 -3.69 5.51 -1.55
C TYR A 189 -4.61 5.63 -0.33
N SER A 190 -4.87 4.54 0.39
CA SER A 190 -5.72 4.55 1.59
C SER A 190 -5.16 5.32 2.79
N LEU A 191 -3.86 5.64 2.80
CA LEU A 191 -3.25 6.49 3.83
C LEU A 191 -3.23 7.97 3.43
N SER A 192 -3.61 8.32 2.20
CA SER A 192 -3.51 9.70 1.68
C SER A 192 -4.24 10.71 2.58
N HIS A 193 -5.45 10.38 3.04
CA HIS A 193 -6.32 11.30 3.80
C HIS A 193 -5.68 11.76 5.10
N VAL A 194 -4.94 10.88 5.76
CA VAL A 194 -4.25 11.17 7.03
C VAL A 194 -2.82 11.67 6.80
N VAL A 195 -2.14 11.22 5.74
CA VAL A 195 -0.78 11.69 5.41
C VAL A 195 -0.81 13.14 4.93
N LEU A 196 -1.75 13.49 4.06
CA LEU A 196 -1.87 14.81 3.44
C LEU A 196 -2.36 15.90 4.40
N THR A 197 -3.08 15.50 5.46
CA THR A 197 -3.54 16.39 6.54
C THR A 197 -2.55 16.46 7.70
N SER A 198 -1.50 15.64 7.71
CA SER A 198 -0.52 15.61 8.79
C SER A 198 0.39 16.85 8.81
N ASN A 199 0.89 17.19 9.99
CA ASN A 199 1.97 18.18 10.15
C ASN A 199 3.31 17.76 9.54
N GLN A 200 3.43 16.51 9.08
CA GLN A 200 4.62 15.97 8.43
C GLN A 200 4.40 15.72 6.93
N VAL A 201 3.36 16.32 6.32
CA VAL A 201 2.98 16.10 4.93
C VAL A 201 4.12 16.24 3.93
N ALA A 202 4.99 17.25 4.09
CA ALA A 202 6.15 17.44 3.23
C ALA A 202 7.10 16.23 3.24
N ARG A 203 7.29 15.61 4.41
CA ARG A 203 8.14 14.43 4.58
C ARG A 203 7.41 13.15 4.19
N LEU A 204 6.29 12.86 4.85
CA LEU A 204 5.55 11.60 4.65
C LEU A 204 4.91 11.53 3.26
N GLY A 205 4.28 12.61 2.81
CA GLY A 205 3.72 12.69 1.45
C GLY A 205 4.81 12.61 0.37
N GLY A 206 5.95 13.26 0.59
CA GLY A 206 7.11 13.14 -0.28
C GLY A 206 7.59 11.69 -0.41
N MET A 207 7.72 10.97 0.70
CA MET A 207 8.09 9.54 0.71
C MET A 207 7.07 8.67 -0.05
N CYS A 208 5.76 8.89 0.15
CA CYS A 208 4.72 8.16 -0.57
C CYS A 208 4.82 8.37 -2.09
N ILE A 209 5.03 9.62 -2.52
CA ILE A 209 5.18 9.97 -3.94
C ILE A 209 6.44 9.31 -4.53
N GLU A 210 7.58 9.40 -3.85
CA GLU A 210 8.84 8.78 -4.30
C GLU A 210 8.70 7.25 -4.43
N MET A 211 8.01 6.61 -3.48
CA MET A 211 7.69 5.19 -3.57
C MET A 211 6.82 4.90 -4.79
N ALA A 212 5.74 5.65 -5.03
CA ALA A 212 4.87 5.42 -6.18
C ALA A 212 5.60 5.65 -7.52
N LEU A 213 6.43 6.69 -7.63
CA LEU A 213 7.31 6.94 -8.78
C LEU A 213 8.31 5.80 -9.03
N SER A 214 8.72 5.07 -7.99
CA SER A 214 9.62 3.94 -8.15
C SER A 214 8.99 2.75 -8.89
N TRP A 215 7.66 2.63 -8.86
CA TRP A 215 6.90 1.52 -9.45
C TRP A 215 6.30 1.81 -10.83
N LEU A 216 6.37 3.05 -11.34
CA LEU A 216 5.79 3.44 -12.64
C LEU A 216 6.31 2.61 -13.83
N ASP A 217 7.58 2.19 -13.79
CA ASP A 217 8.19 1.40 -14.87
C ASP A 217 7.77 -0.07 -14.84
N ASN A 218 7.15 -0.53 -13.75
CA ASN A 218 6.67 -1.91 -13.66
C ASN A 218 5.35 -2.04 -14.43
N PRO A 219 5.28 -2.85 -15.50
CA PRO A 219 4.12 -2.91 -16.39
C PRO A 219 2.84 -3.41 -15.71
N ASN A 220 2.97 -4.13 -14.60
CA ASN A 220 1.82 -4.67 -13.86
C ASN A 220 1.40 -3.78 -12.68
N VAL A 221 2.16 -2.74 -12.33
CA VAL A 221 1.92 -1.86 -11.17
C VAL A 221 1.70 -0.42 -11.59
N GLY A 222 2.16 -0.03 -12.79
CA GLY A 222 2.16 1.36 -13.25
C GLY A 222 0.79 2.04 -13.22
N ALA A 223 -0.30 1.29 -13.47
CA ALA A 223 -1.66 1.83 -13.41
C ALA A 223 -2.06 2.21 -11.97
N GLU A 224 -1.91 1.30 -11.00
CA GLU A 224 -2.14 1.58 -9.59
C GLU A 224 -1.20 2.66 -9.04
N ALA A 225 0.06 2.68 -9.48
CA ALA A 225 1.01 3.71 -9.11
C ALA A 225 0.57 5.10 -9.62
N LEU A 226 0.09 5.17 -10.86
CA LEU A 226 -0.44 6.40 -11.43
C LEU A 226 -1.69 6.89 -10.67
N ASN A 227 -2.65 6.01 -10.40
CA ASN A 227 -3.84 6.33 -9.62
C ASN A 227 -3.49 6.85 -8.21
N THR A 228 -2.46 6.27 -7.59
CA THR A 228 -1.94 6.73 -6.29
C THR A 228 -1.35 8.13 -6.41
N LEU A 229 -0.54 8.38 -7.43
CA LEU A 229 0.05 9.71 -7.66
C LEU A 229 -1.03 10.76 -7.94
N GLU A 230 -2.01 10.46 -8.79
CA GLU A 230 -3.13 11.35 -9.09
C GLU A 230 -3.84 11.78 -7.81
N HIS A 231 -4.14 10.83 -6.92
CA HIS A 231 -4.79 11.12 -5.65
C HIS A 231 -3.96 12.04 -4.74
N TYR A 232 -2.65 11.82 -4.63
CA TYR A 232 -1.77 12.71 -3.86
C TYR A 232 -1.62 14.10 -4.49
N ALA A 233 -1.83 14.25 -5.79
CA ALA A 233 -1.81 15.55 -6.46
C ALA A 233 -3.13 16.31 -6.33
N GLU A 234 -4.27 15.63 -6.36
CA GLU A 234 -5.58 16.24 -6.18
C GLU A 234 -5.73 16.86 -4.79
N ASP A 235 -5.30 16.14 -3.75
CA ASP A 235 -5.48 16.52 -2.35
C ASP A 235 -4.23 17.20 -1.73
N ARG A 236 -3.35 17.75 -2.58
CA ARG A 236 -2.05 18.30 -2.16
C ARG A 236 -2.18 19.51 -1.21
N SER A 237 -1.41 19.48 -0.12
CA SER A 237 -1.29 20.62 0.80
C SER A 237 -0.31 21.70 0.27
N PRO A 238 -0.42 22.96 0.72
CA PRO A 238 0.54 24.02 0.39
C PRO A 238 2.00 23.69 0.77
N ASP A 239 2.20 22.91 1.84
CA ASP A 239 3.54 22.52 2.31
C ASP A 239 4.19 21.48 1.37
N LEU A 240 3.39 20.58 0.80
CA LEU A 240 3.84 19.65 -0.24
C LEU A 240 4.21 20.40 -1.52
N ASN A 241 3.46 21.47 -1.84
CA ASN A 241 3.79 22.36 -2.96
C ASN A 241 5.11 23.09 -2.74
N ALA A 242 5.42 23.56 -1.53
CA ALA A 242 6.67 24.27 -1.25
C ALA A 242 7.91 23.37 -1.39
N LEU A 243 7.78 22.07 -1.10
CA LEU A 243 8.86 21.10 -1.28
C LEU A 243 9.19 20.86 -2.76
N TRP A 244 8.16 20.86 -3.61
CA TRP A 244 8.29 20.60 -5.05
C TRP A 244 8.42 21.85 -5.93
N ASN A 245 8.09 23.02 -5.37
CA ASN A 245 8.31 24.34 -5.94
C ASN A 245 9.09 25.20 -4.93
N PRO A 246 10.41 24.98 -4.76
CA PRO A 246 11.20 25.89 -3.93
C PRO A 246 11.12 27.31 -4.51
N PRO A 247 11.10 28.37 -3.67
CA PRO A 247 11.13 29.74 -4.14
C PRO A 247 12.34 29.92 -5.07
N TYR A 248 12.11 30.50 -6.25
CA TYR A 248 13.13 30.79 -7.24
C TYR A 248 14.25 31.65 -6.61
N ASP A 249 15.39 31.03 -6.26
CA ASP A 249 16.65 31.73 -6.03
C ASP A 249 17.60 31.47 -7.21
N PRO A 250 17.77 32.43 -8.13
CA PRO A 250 18.58 32.26 -9.33
C PRO A 250 20.08 31.99 -9.06
N LEU A 251 20.55 32.08 -7.81
CA LEU A 251 21.95 31.85 -7.44
C LEU A 251 22.27 30.43 -6.97
N VAL A 252 21.28 29.59 -6.67
CA VAL A 252 21.47 28.24 -6.09
C VAL A 252 21.39 27.11 -7.15
N VAL A 253 21.06 27.43 -8.40
CA VAL A 253 20.69 26.49 -9.50
C VAL A 253 21.90 25.75 -10.12
N GLY A 254 23.01 25.62 -9.40
CA GLY A 254 24.15 24.79 -9.82
C GLY A 254 23.93 23.29 -9.62
N ILE A 255 23.02 22.88 -8.72
CA ILE A 255 23.08 21.52 -8.14
C ILE A 255 21.93 20.56 -8.56
N SER A 256 20.76 20.99 -9.06
CA SER A 256 19.63 20.06 -9.33
C SER A 256 19.38 19.64 -10.78
N ARG A 257 20.32 19.87 -11.71
CA ARG A 257 20.17 19.47 -13.13
C ARG A 257 20.20 17.95 -13.36
N SER A 258 20.85 17.17 -12.49
CA SER A 258 20.98 15.71 -12.66
C SER A 258 19.72 14.94 -12.28
N GLU A 259 19.03 15.35 -11.21
CA GLU A 259 17.88 14.60 -10.67
C GLU A 259 16.59 14.85 -11.47
N ALA A 260 16.36 16.10 -11.91
CA ALA A 260 15.24 16.43 -12.78
C ALA A 260 15.37 15.81 -14.19
N GLY A 261 16.61 15.67 -14.69
CA GLY A 261 16.89 14.98 -15.94
C GLY A 261 16.66 13.46 -15.85
N PHE A 262 16.91 12.87 -14.68
CA PHE A 262 16.66 11.46 -14.41
C PHE A 262 15.17 11.12 -14.39
N LEU A 263 14.35 11.94 -13.74
CA LEU A 263 12.89 11.74 -13.68
C LEU A 263 12.21 11.92 -15.05
N ALA A 264 12.63 12.93 -15.82
CA ALA A 264 12.12 13.18 -17.16
C ALA A 264 12.54 12.11 -18.19
N ALA A 265 13.70 11.47 -18.00
CA ALA A 265 14.12 10.32 -18.80
C ALA A 265 13.28 9.07 -18.48
N LYS A 266 13.01 8.83 -17.19
CA LYS A 266 12.20 7.69 -16.72
C LYS A 266 10.76 7.73 -17.24
N ILE A 267 10.13 8.91 -17.19
CA ILE A 267 8.77 9.13 -17.73
C ILE A 267 8.68 8.96 -19.26
N ARG A 268 9.77 9.26 -19.98
CA ARG A 268 9.79 9.17 -21.46
C ARG A 268 9.81 7.73 -21.97
N ASP A 269 10.36 6.80 -21.20
CA ASP A 269 10.50 5.39 -21.59
C ASP A 269 9.32 4.51 -21.10
N CYS A 270 8.31 5.09 -20.43
CA CYS A 270 7.08 4.39 -20.03
C CYS A 270 6.18 4.05 -21.24
N PRO A 271 5.76 2.79 -21.43
CA PRO A 271 4.97 2.34 -22.58
C PRO A 271 3.50 2.78 -22.57
N PHE A 272 3.02 3.42 -21.50
CA PHE A 272 1.63 3.90 -21.35
C PHE A 272 1.52 5.39 -21.72
N ALA A 273 1.81 5.72 -22.99
CA ALA A 273 1.89 7.10 -23.47
C ALA A 273 0.56 7.88 -23.46
N GLU A 274 -0.58 7.21 -23.33
CA GLU A 274 -1.90 7.85 -23.35
C GLU A 274 -2.36 8.37 -21.97
N GLY A 275 -1.82 7.84 -20.86
CA GLY A 275 -2.07 8.35 -19.50
C GLY A 275 -1.20 9.55 -19.10
N ILE A 276 -0.18 9.89 -19.91
CA ILE A 276 0.81 10.93 -19.60
C ILE A 276 0.22 12.35 -19.66
N TYR A 277 -0.92 12.55 -20.31
CA TYR A 277 -1.59 13.86 -20.34
C TYR A 277 -2.15 14.30 -18.98
N ALA A 278 -2.39 13.37 -18.05
CA ALA A 278 -2.76 13.70 -16.66
C ALA A 278 -1.53 14.10 -15.83
N ILE A 279 -0.36 13.50 -16.10
CA ILE A 279 0.91 13.92 -15.47
C ILE A 279 1.42 15.25 -16.02
N ALA A 280 0.98 15.66 -17.23
CA ALA A 280 1.22 17.00 -17.74
C ALA A 280 0.59 18.11 -16.85
N TRP A 281 -0.35 17.76 -15.96
CA TRP A 281 -0.90 18.64 -14.91
C TRP A 281 -0.16 18.51 -13.56
N TYR A 282 0.55 17.40 -13.31
CA TYR A 282 1.55 17.25 -12.23
C TYR A 282 2.73 18.24 -12.37
N VAL A 283 2.80 18.91 -13.51
CA VAL A 283 3.91 19.69 -14.03
C VAL A 283 3.63 21.18 -13.94
N ASP A 284 2.70 21.75 -13.15
CA ASP A 284 2.69 23.23 -13.01
C ASP A 284 3.94 23.79 -12.30
N ALA A 285 4.63 22.94 -11.52
CA ALA A 285 6.00 23.17 -11.03
C ALA A 285 7.10 23.01 -12.11
N PHE A 286 6.75 22.36 -13.20
CA PHE A 286 7.65 21.82 -14.22
C PHE A 286 7.33 22.42 -15.62
N ALA A 287 6.26 23.24 -15.72
CA ALA A 287 5.69 23.82 -16.93
C ALA A 287 6.59 24.91 -17.50
N VAL A 288 7.33 25.61 -16.64
CA VAL A 288 8.34 26.57 -17.07
C VAL A 288 9.53 25.88 -17.76
N ARG A 289 9.76 24.58 -17.51
CA ARG A 289 10.87 23.81 -18.11
C ARG A 289 10.47 22.95 -19.32
N ILE A 290 9.21 22.55 -19.46
CA ILE A 290 8.76 21.77 -20.63
C ILE A 290 8.45 22.63 -21.84
N SER A 291 8.05 23.90 -21.69
CA SER A 291 7.98 24.82 -22.85
C SER A 291 9.33 24.92 -23.57
N PHE A 292 10.44 24.88 -22.84
CA PHE A 292 11.78 24.93 -23.42
C PHE A 292 12.21 23.62 -24.09
N VAL A 293 11.78 22.46 -23.57
CA VAL A 293 12.09 21.13 -24.15
C VAL A 293 11.22 20.85 -25.37
N LEU A 294 9.96 21.28 -25.37
CA LEU A 294 9.09 21.20 -26.55
C LEU A 294 9.58 22.14 -27.67
N GLU A 295 10.07 23.33 -27.35
CA GLU A 295 10.69 24.23 -28.34
C GLU A 295 12.01 23.66 -28.90
N TYR A 296 12.84 23.03 -28.05
CA TYR A 296 14.08 22.36 -28.47
C TYR A 296 13.84 21.10 -29.32
N LEU A 297 12.74 20.37 -29.09
CA LEU A 297 12.35 19.22 -29.91
C LEU A 297 11.66 19.66 -31.21
N ASN A 298 10.91 20.77 -31.23
CA ASN A 298 10.29 21.30 -32.44
C ASN A 298 11.32 21.97 -33.39
N VAL A 299 12.37 22.57 -32.84
CA VAL A 299 13.51 23.12 -33.62
C VAL A 299 14.33 21.99 -34.27
N ASN A 300 14.50 20.85 -33.61
CA ASN A 300 15.24 19.73 -34.18
C ASN A 300 14.41 18.91 -35.19
N ALA A 301 13.10 18.76 -34.98
CA ALA A 301 12.20 18.10 -35.93
C ALA A 301 12.09 18.84 -37.28
N SER A 302 12.11 20.19 -37.26
CA SER A 302 12.09 21.03 -38.46
C SER A 302 13.43 21.06 -39.21
N THR A 303 14.56 20.72 -38.55
CA THR A 303 15.85 20.58 -39.24
C THR A 303 16.08 19.22 -39.92
N THR A 304 15.35 18.18 -39.53
CA THR A 304 15.49 16.83 -40.11
C THR A 304 14.54 16.52 -41.27
N SER A 305 13.51 17.33 -41.53
CA SER A 305 12.58 17.10 -42.66
C SER A 305 12.95 17.80 -43.97
N HIS A 306 14.09 18.51 -44.05
CA HIS A 306 14.50 19.23 -45.27
C HIS A 306 15.78 18.70 -45.95
N LYS A 307 16.18 17.46 -45.69
CA LYS A 307 17.24 16.77 -46.48
C LYS A 307 16.90 15.32 -46.80
N LYS A 308 15.84 15.10 -47.58
CA LYS A 308 15.68 13.91 -48.43
C LYS A 308 14.75 14.26 -49.59
N GLY A 309 15.33 14.70 -50.70
CA GLY A 309 14.57 14.99 -51.91
C GLY A 309 15.31 15.84 -52.95
N GLU A 310 16.54 15.46 -53.34
CA GLU A 310 17.09 15.81 -54.66
C GLU A 310 17.92 14.61 -55.17
N CYS A 311 17.28 13.80 -56.01
CA CYS A 311 17.87 13.09 -57.15
C CYS A 311 16.89 13.28 -58.31
#